data_AF-A0A7W1CF86-F1
#
_entry.id   AF-A0A7W1CF86-F1
#
_cell.length_a   1.000
_cell.length_b   1.000
_cell.length_c   1.000
_cell.angle_alpha   90.00
_cell.angle_beta   90.00
_cell.angle_gamma   90.00
#
_symmetry.space_group_name_H-M   'P 1'
#
loop_
_entity.id
_entity.type
_entity.pdbx_description
1 polymer ?
#
loop_
_entity_poly.entity_id
_entity_poly.type
_entity_poly.pdbx_seq_one_letter_code
_entity_poly.pdbx_strand_id
1 'polypeptide(L)' 'MRGFSEIIDEDIFHALSLEQTLASKNQIGGTAPERVFEALEAAKLSLEREEN' A
#
# COMPACT_ATOMS: atom_id res chain seq x y z
N MET A 1 22.37 12.72 -5.33
CA MET A 1 21.08 12.43 -6.01
C MET A 1 20.92 13.26 -7.28
N ARG A 2 20.87 14.60 -7.23
CA ARG A 2 20.88 15.46 -8.46
C ARG A 2 22.09 15.28 -9.40
N GLY A 3 23.23 14.82 -8.88
CA GLY A 3 24.38 14.43 -9.72
C GLY A 3 24.19 13.14 -10.53
N PHE A 4 23.14 12.36 -10.28
CA PHE A 4 22.78 11.16 -11.06
C PHE A 4 21.71 11.45 -12.11
N SER A 5 20.74 12.32 -11.79
CA SER A 5 19.73 12.79 -12.73
C SER A 5 19.11 14.07 -12.23
N GLU A 6 18.82 15.00 -13.15
CA GLU A 6 18.15 16.27 -12.87
C GLU A 6 16.68 16.10 -12.46
N ILE A 7 16.07 14.95 -12.78
CA ILE A 7 14.68 14.64 -12.38
C ILE A 7 14.56 14.26 -10.90
N ILE A 8 15.67 13.96 -10.22
CA ILE A 8 15.64 13.55 -8.81
C ILE A 8 15.61 14.81 -7.94
N ASP A 9 14.44 15.12 -7.40
CA ASP A 9 14.25 16.27 -6.53
C ASP A 9 13.80 15.88 -5.11
N GLU A 10 13.49 16.86 -4.27
CA GLU A 10 13.20 16.67 -2.84
C GLU A 10 11.98 15.77 -2.56
N ASP A 11 11.02 15.71 -3.48
CA ASP A 11 9.81 14.89 -3.41
C ASP A 11 10.10 13.38 -3.37
N ILE A 12 11.21 12.93 -3.98
CA ILE A 12 11.58 11.51 -4.00
C ILE A 12 11.84 10.98 -2.58
N PHE A 13 12.36 11.80 -1.68
CA PHE A 13 12.67 11.37 -0.32
C PHE A 13 11.40 11.10 0.48
N HIS A 14 10.30 11.78 0.14
CA HIS A 14 8.99 11.46 0.67
C HIS A 14 8.52 10.09 0.16
N ALA A 15 8.61 9.84 -1.14
CA ALA A 15 8.19 8.57 -1.75
C ALA A 15 9.00 7.36 -1.24
N LEU A 16 10.25 7.56 -0.81
CA LEU A 16 11.13 6.52 -0.29
C LEU A 16 10.90 6.15 1.18
N SER A 17 9.97 6.80 1.88
CA SER A 17 9.55 6.35 3.21
C SER A 17 8.84 4.99 3.13
N LEU A 18 8.93 4.18 4.18
CA LEU A 18 8.23 2.90 4.24
C LEU A 18 6.71 3.10 4.19
N GLU A 19 6.23 4.09 4.93
CA GLU A 19 4.82 4.49 5.00
C GLU A 19 4.30 4.89 3.61
N GLN A 20 5.03 5.74 2.89
CA GLN A 20 4.65 6.15 1.53
C GLN A 20 4.78 5.01 0.54
N THR A 21 5.81 4.17 0.68
CA THR A 21 5.98 2.96 -0.14
C THR A 21 4.76 2.06 0.00
N LEU A 22 4.31 1.77 1.23
CA LEU A 22 3.13 0.94 1.48
C LEU A 22 1.84 1.61 1.02
N ALA A 23 1.64 2.89 1.35
CA ALA A 23 0.45 3.65 0.92
C ALA A 23 0.30 3.68 -0.60
N SER A 24 1.41 3.73 -1.35
CA SER A 24 1.38 3.72 -2.83
C SER A 24 0.91 2.39 -3.44
N LYS A 25 0.96 1.27 -2.71
CA LYS A 25 0.54 -0.06 -3.21
C LYS A 25 -0.97 -0.24 -3.10
N ASN A 26 -1.71 0.71 -3.67
CA ASN A 26 -3.16 0.85 -3.45
C ASN A 26 -4.04 0.20 -4.54
N GLN A 27 -3.45 -0.52 -5.49
CA GLN A 27 -4.19 -1.33 -6.44
C GLN A 27 -5.01 -2.43 -5.73
N ILE A 28 -6.03 -2.98 -6.40
CA ILE A 28 -6.81 -4.11 -5.89
C ILE A 28 -5.87 -5.27 -5.52
N GLY A 29 -6.00 -5.78 -4.30
CA GLY A 29 -5.11 -6.81 -3.75
C GLY A 29 -3.72 -6.32 -3.32
N GLY A 30 -3.50 -5.00 -3.29
CA GLY A 30 -2.26 -4.37 -2.84
C GLY A 30 -2.10 -4.34 -1.32
N THR A 31 -0.96 -3.80 -0.87
CA THR A 31 -0.55 -3.76 0.54
C THR A 31 -0.76 -2.41 1.21
N ALA A 32 -1.42 -1.46 0.53
CA ALA A 32 -1.84 -0.22 1.19
C ALA A 32 -2.77 -0.55 2.37
N PRO A 33 -2.71 0.20 3.48
CA PRO A 33 -3.52 -0.08 4.66
C PRO A 33 -5.01 -0.27 4.35
N GLU A 34 -5.61 0.57 3.50
CA GLU A 34 -7.01 0.43 3.09
C GLU A 34 -7.31 -0.90 2.38
N ARG A 35 -6.41 -1.36 1.50
CA ARG A 35 -6.56 -2.66 0.79
C ARG A 35 -6.43 -3.84 1.75
N VAL A 36 -5.54 -3.73 2.74
CA VAL A 36 -5.39 -4.76 3.79
C VAL A 36 -6.65 -4.82 4.67
N PHE A 37 -7.23 -3.67 5.04
CA PHE A 37 -8.48 -3.63 5.79
C PHE A 37 -9.63 -4.25 4.99
N GLU A 38 -9.77 -3.92 3.70
CA GLU A 38 -10.76 -4.55 2.82
C GLU A 38 -10.60 -6.07 2.74
N ALA A 39 -9.36 -6.55 2.57
CA ALA A 39 -9.07 -7.98 2.52
C ALA A 39 -9.39 -8.68 3.85
N LEU A 40 -9.12 -8.02 4.98
CA LEU A 40 -9.47 -8.52 6.31
C LEU A 40 -10.98 -8.64 6.51
N GLU A 41 -11.74 -7.62 6.12
CA GLU A 41 -13.20 -7.67 6.22
C GLU A 41 -13.79 -8.75 5.31
N ALA A 42 -13.29 -8.90 4.08
CA ALA A 42 -13.71 -9.97 3.18
C ALA A 42 -13.40 -11.37 3.76
N ALA A 43 -12.23 -11.55 4.38
CA ALA A 43 -11.85 -12.81 5.01
C ALA A 43 -12.75 -13.15 6.19
N LYS A 44 -13.06 -12.18 7.06
CA LYS A 44 -14.00 -12.38 8.19
C LYS A 44 -15.36 -12.83 7.70
N LEU A 45 -15.91 -12.18 6.68
CA LEU A 45 -17.20 -12.56 6.09
C LEU A 45 -17.17 -13.97 5.47
N SER A 46 -16.04 -14.40 4.90
CA SER A 46 -15.90 -15.76 4.38
C SER A 46 -16.00 -16.79 5.51
N LEU A 47 -15.29 -16.57 6.61
CA LEU A 47 -15.28 -17.45 7.77
C LEU A 47 -16.67 -17.57 8.41
N GLU A 48 -17.36 -16.44 8.60
CA GLU A 48 -18.74 -16.45 9.11
C GLU A 48 -19.71 -17.24 8.22
N ARG A 49 -19.50 -17.25 6.90
CA ARG A 49 -20.34 -18.00 5.95
C ARG A 49 -20.03 -19.50 5.93
N GLU A 50 -18.81 -19.90 6.27
CA GLU A 50 -18.42 -21.31 6.36
C GLU A 50 -18.91 -21.98 7.65
N GLU A 51 -19.15 -21.20 8.71
CA GLU A 51 -19.67 -21.68 10.00
C GLU A 51 -21.20 -21.90 10.04
N ASN A 52 -21.94 -21.42 9.04
CA ASN A 52 -23.41 -21.53 8.91
C ASN A 52 -23.83 -22.62 7.92
#